data_AF-B2YEB7-F1
#
_entry.id   AF-B2YEB7-F1
#
_cell.length_a   1.000
_cell.length_b   1.000
_cell.length_c   1.000
_cell.angle_alpha   90.00
_cell.angle_beta   90.00
_cell.angle_gamma   90.00
#
_symmetry.space_group_name_H-M   'P 1'
#
loop_
_entity.id
_entity.type
_entity.pdbx_description
1 polymer ?
#
loop_
_entity_poly.entity_id
_entity_poly.type
_entity_poly.pdbx_seq_one_letter_code
_entity_poly.pdbx_strand_id
1 'polypeptide(L)' 'MIMMLYWVFPSILFIMALFCFVSNRKHLLSMLLSLEYLVLILFLLLFMYLNYMNYENYFSMMFLTF' A
#
# COMPACT_ATOMS: atom_id res chain seq x y z
N MET A 1 20.86 -7.81 2.38
CA MET A 1 20.35 -7.70 0.99
C MET A 1 18.85 -7.95 0.92
N ILE A 2 18.36 -9.08 1.44
CA ILE A 2 16.94 -9.46 1.43
C ILE A 2 16.04 -8.41 2.12
N MET A 3 16.49 -7.84 3.25
CA MET A 3 15.74 -6.78 3.94
C MET A 3 15.53 -5.52 3.09
N MET A 4 16.47 -5.13 2.23
CA MET A 4 16.28 -3.96 1.36
C MET A 4 15.26 -4.24 0.25
N LEU A 5 15.23 -5.48 -0.28
CA LEU A 5 14.24 -5.88 -1.30
C LEU A 5 12.81 -5.79 -0.77
N TYR A 6 12.59 -6.15 0.50
CA TYR A 6 11.28 -6.06 1.15
C TYR A 6 10.72 -4.63 1.26
N TRP A 7 11.58 -3.61 1.28
CA TRP A 7 11.15 -2.20 1.34
C TRP A 7 11.04 -1.56 -0.04
N VAL A 8 11.89 -2.00 -0.98
CA VAL A 8 11.90 -1.49 -2.35
C VAL A 8 10.74 -2.05 -3.18
N PHE A 9 10.35 -3.30 -2.97
CA PHE A 9 9.26 -3.91 -3.73
C PHE A 9 7.89 -3.20 -3.52
N PRO A 10 7.45 -2.92 -2.28
CA PRO A 10 6.20 -2.19 -2.04
C PRO A 10 6.23 -0.74 -2.53
N SER A 11 7.38 -0.07 -2.50
CA SER A 11 7.49 1.31 -2.96
C SER A 11 7.37 1.42 -4.50
N ILE A 12 7.89 0.44 -5.24
CA ILE A 12 7.68 0.35 -6.69
C ILE A 12 6.20 0.11 -7.00
N LEU A 13 5.54 -0.80 -6.27
CA LEU A 13 4.10 -1.06 -6.43
C LEU A 13 3.26 0.19 -6.14
N PHE A 14 3.64 0.98 -5.14
CA PHE A 14 2.97 2.25 -4.82
C PHE A 14 3.04 3.26 -5.98
N ILE A 15 4.21 3.40 -6.60
CA ILE A 15 4.38 4.31 -7.75
C ILE A 15 3.55 3.82 -8.95
N MET A 16 3.51 2.51 -9.21
CA MET A 16 2.68 1.94 -10.28
C MET A 16 1.18 2.12 -10.01
N ALA A 17 0.75 1.98 -8.75
CA ALA A 17 -0.62 2.23 -8.31
C ALA A 17 -1.04 3.69 -8.57
N LEU A 18 -0.18 4.64 -8.19
CA LEU A 18 -0.39 6.06 -8.44
C LEU A 18 -0.49 6.38 -9.93
N PHE A 19 0.38 5.77 -10.75
CA PHE A 19 0.34 5.95 -12.20
C PHE A 19 -0.97 5.42 -12.80
N CYS A 20 -1.45 4.26 -12.33
CA CYS A 20 -2.73 3.67 -12.73
C CYS A 20 -3.93 4.54 -12.31
N PHE A 21 -3.86 5.16 -11.14
CA PHE A 21 -4.89 6.09 -10.66
C PHE A 21 -4.98 7.34 -11.54
N VAL A 22 -3.83 7.89 -11.97
CA VAL A 22 -3.81 9.10 -12.83
C VAL A 22 -4.27 8.81 -14.27
N SER A 23 -3.97 7.62 -14.81
CA SER A 23 -4.24 7.29 -16.22
C SER A 23 -5.70 6.91 -16.51
N ASN A 24 -6.44 6.33 -15.56
CA ASN A 24 -7.78 5.77 -15.79
C ASN A 24 -8.94 6.77 -15.57
N ARG A 25 -9.06 7.80 -16.43
CA ARG A 25 -10.06 8.88 -16.27
C ARG A 25 -11.47 8.61 -16.81
N LYS A 26 -11.78 7.42 -17.36
CA LYS A 26 -13.06 7.19 -18.07
C LYS A 26 -14.11 6.39 -17.29
N HIS A 27 -13.70 5.42 -16.48
CA HIS A 27 -14.64 4.58 -15.73
C HIS A 27 -14.46 4.81 -14.23
N LEU A 28 -15.55 5.18 -13.55
CA LEU A 28 -15.53 5.40 -12.11
C LEU A 28 -15.14 4.12 -11.34
N LEU A 29 -15.57 2.95 -11.84
CA LEU A 29 -15.19 1.65 -11.29
C LEU A 29 -13.67 1.42 -11.32
N SER A 30 -12.99 1.76 -12.42
CA SER A 30 -11.53 1.59 -12.50
C SER A 30 -10.78 2.53 -11.57
N MET A 31 -11.34 3.73 -11.32
CA MET A 31 -10.78 4.64 -10.31
C MET A 31 -10.93 4.07 -8.89
N LEU A 32 -12.12 3.56 -8.53
CA LEU A 32 -12.35 2.95 -7.21
C LEU A 32 -11.42 1.76 -6.96
N LEU A 33 -11.29 0.85 -7.93
CA LEU A 33 -10.37 -0.30 -7.84
C LEU A 33 -8.91 0.13 -7.68
N SER A 34 -8.47 1.17 -8.39
CA SER A 34 -7.11 1.70 -8.23
C SER A 34 -6.89 2.38 -6.86
N LEU A 35 -7.95 2.90 -6.24
CA LEU A 35 -7.92 3.51 -4.92
C LEU A 35 -7.86 2.46 -3.82
N GLU A 36 -8.64 1.39 -3.93
CA GLU A 36 -8.52 0.21 -3.04
C GLU A 36 -7.11 -0.40 -3.12
N TYR A 37 -6.54 -0.49 -4.32
CA TYR A 37 -5.17 -0.96 -4.50
C TYR A 37 -4.13 -0.07 -3.81
N LEU A 38 -4.30 1.26 -3.85
CA LEU A 38 -3.44 2.21 -3.12
C LEU A 38 -3.53 2.02 -1.60
N VAL A 39 -4.74 1.84 -1.06
CA VAL A 39 -4.95 1.60 0.38
C VAL A 39 -4.26 0.30 0.82
N LEU A 40 -4.35 -0.77 0.03
CA LEU A 40 -3.69 -2.04 0.33
C LEU A 40 -2.16 -1.93 0.37
N ILE A 41 -1.54 -1.17 -0.55
CA ILE A 41 -0.09 -0.98 -0.55
C ILE A 41 0.36 -0.15 0.65
N LEU A 42 -0.42 0.86 1.04
CA LEU A 42 -0.18 1.65 2.25
C LEU A 42 -0.27 0.80 3.52
N PHE A 43 -1.27 -0.09 3.60
CA PHE A 43 -1.38 -1.07 4.68
C PHE A 43 -0.12 -1.95 4.77
N LEU A 44 0.36 -2.45 3.62
CA LEU A 44 1.55 -3.30 3.58
C LEU A 44 2.81 -2.56 4.02
N LEU A 45 2.99 -1.30 3.62
CA LEU A 45 4.08 -0.45 4.09
C LEU A 45 4.01 -0.20 5.61
N LEU A 46 2.81 0.08 6.14
CA LEU A 46 2.59 0.29 7.58
C LEU A 46 2.92 -0.99 8.38
N PHE A 47 2.47 -2.15 7.91
CA PHE A 47 2.73 -3.43 8.55
C PHE A 47 4.23 -3.74 8.59
N MET A 48 4.94 -3.52 7.48
CA MET A 48 6.38 -3.70 7.41
C MET A 48 7.13 -2.74 8.34
N TYR A 49 6.64 -1.50 8.47
CA TYR A 49 7.21 -0.50 9.36
C TYR A 49 7.03 -0.86 10.85
N LEU A 50 5.84 -1.30 11.25
CA LEU A 50 5.55 -1.72 12.63
C LEU A 50 6.39 -2.95 13.02
N ASN A 51 6.50 -3.94 12.12
CA ASN A 51 7.35 -5.11 12.34
C ASN A 51 8.84 -4.74 12.48
N TYR A 52 9.32 -3.74 11.73
CA TYR A 52 10.71 -3.29 11.86
C TYR A 52 10.99 -2.64 13.22
N MET A 53 10.03 -1.91 13.75
CA MET A 53 10.12 -1.28 15.07
C MET A 53 9.73 -2.23 16.23
N ASN A 54 9.39 -3.48 15.94
CA ASN A 54 8.86 -4.46 16.89
C ASN A 54 7.62 -3.96 17.67
N TYR A 55 6.78 -3.13 17.05
CA TYR A 55 5.51 -2.71 17.65
C TYR A 55 4.42 -3.77 17.46
N GLU A 56 3.39 -3.72 18.31
CA GLU A 56 2.26 -4.64 18.19
C GLU A 56 1.39 -4.33 16.97
N ASN A 57 0.94 -5.39 16.31
CA ASN A 57 0.13 -5.31 15.09
C ASN A 57 -1.31 -4.81 15.34
N TYR A 58 -1.70 -4.44 16.55
CA TYR A 58 -3.01 -3.84 16.81
C TYR A 58 -3.22 -2.52 16.06
N PHE A 59 -2.14 -1.74 15.85
CA PHE A 59 -2.21 -0.51 15.07
C PHE A 59 -2.54 -0.75 13.59
N SER A 60 -2.17 -1.90 13.02
CA SER A 60 -2.50 -2.22 11.64
C SER A 60 -3.98 -2.58 11.46
N MET A 61 -4.63 -3.13 12.49
CA MET A 61 -6.07 -3.43 12.45
C MET A 61 -6.94 -2.18 12.33
N MET A 62 -6.55 -1.07 12.97
CA MET A 62 -7.27 0.20 12.82
C MET A 62 -7.26 0.69 11.38
N PHE A 63 -6.13 0.53 10.68
CA PHE A 63 -6.00 0.96 9.27
C PHE A 63 -6.93 0.18 8.32
N LEU A 64 -7.26 -1.08 8.62
CA LEU A 64 -8.13 -1.89 7.77
C LEU A 64 -9.63 -1.58 7.93
N THR A 65 -10.02 -0.98 9.06
CA THR A 65 -11.41 -0.62 9.34
C THR A 65 -11.80 0.76 8.80
N PHE A 66 -10.81 1.61 8.51
CA PHE A 66 -10.99 2.94 7.91
C PHE A 66 -10.84 2.86 6.39
#